data_AF-A0A6M3LYF0-F1
#
_entry.id   AF-A0A6M3LYF0-F1
#
_cell.length_a   1.000
_cell.length_b   1.000
_cell.length_c   1.000
_cell.angle_alpha   90.00
_cell.angle_beta   90.00
_cell.angle_gamma   90.00
#
_symmetry.space_group_name_H-M   'P 1'
#
loop_
_entity.id
_entity.type
_entity.pdbx_description
1 polymer ?
#
loop_
_entity_poly.entity_id
_entity_poly.type
_entity_poly.pdbx_seq_one_letter_code
_entity_poly.pdbx_strand_id
1 'polypeptide(L)'
;MNNYKGEIMTNTERTKLIEALAALIITQTITRLCEQELDCDCNLDSARNVVIKKGKKYTKIDQDGSGKFMITEDGEIFGIKGYGKIHKGHHYGNITDTSGYFWGDYRPQTVGHREGVKKAHADYVVNKGAITMKRDDIFFVIDWINKKCSSEKINLDLRIWIIYTMIIARMLRIKIGACRNE
;
A
#
# COMPACT_ATOMS: atom_id res chain seq x y z
N MET A 1 7.08 -32.62 3.27
CA MET A 1 6.86 -32.57 4.73
C MET A 1 8.12 -32.03 5.37
N ASN A 2 8.13 -30.76 5.76
CA ASN A 2 9.31 -30.11 6.30
C ASN A 2 9.57 -30.60 7.73
N ASN A 3 10.69 -31.31 7.90
CA ASN A 3 11.29 -31.65 9.19
C ASN A 3 11.90 -30.38 9.82
N TYR A 4 11.08 -29.50 10.38
CA TYR A 4 11.58 -28.52 11.37
C TYR A 4 11.30 -29.08 12.77
N LYS A 5 12.18 -29.97 13.22
CA LYS A 5 12.27 -30.32 14.64
C LYS A 5 12.77 -29.09 15.39
N GLY A 6 11.83 -28.42 16.05
CA GLY A 6 11.94 -27.30 16.99
C GLY A 6 13.32 -26.98 17.55
N GLU A 7 14.08 -26.18 16.83
CA GLU A 7 15.09 -25.34 17.45
C GLU A 7 14.34 -24.20 18.13
N ILE A 8 14.46 -24.12 19.46
CA ILE A 8 13.83 -23.06 20.24
C ILE A 8 14.55 -21.76 19.87
N MET A 9 13.88 -20.91 19.10
CA MET A 9 14.37 -19.59 18.72
C MET A 9 14.84 -18.82 19.96
N THR A 10 16.05 -18.27 19.90
CA THR A 10 16.57 -17.54 21.06
C THR A 10 15.75 -16.28 21.32
N ASN A 11 15.67 -15.84 22.58
CA ASN A 11 14.96 -14.59 22.91
C ASN A 11 15.51 -13.37 22.16
N THR A 12 16.81 -13.36 21.85
CA THR A 12 17.47 -12.30 21.10
C THR A 12 17.01 -12.28 19.64
N GLU A 13 17.02 -13.42 18.96
CA GLU A 13 16.55 -13.54 17.57
C GLU A 13 15.07 -13.18 17.47
N ARG A 14 14.26 -13.70 18.39
CA ARG A 14 12.84 -13.38 18.48
C ARG A 14 12.59 -11.88 18.59
N THR A 15 13.35 -11.19 19.45
CA THR A 15 13.22 -9.74 19.62
C THR A 15 13.53 -9.00 18.32
N LYS A 16 14.62 -9.37 17.63
CA LYS A 16 14.97 -8.79 16.32
C LYS A 16 13.88 -9.00 15.27
N LEU A 17 13.26 -10.18 15.23
CA LEU A 17 12.18 -10.45 14.27
C LEU A 17 10.91 -9.64 14.58
N ILE A 18 10.60 -9.44 15.86
CA ILE A 18 9.47 -8.57 16.28
C ILE A 18 9.75 -7.11 15.92
N GLU A 19 10.97 -6.63 16.13
CA GLU A 19 11.41 -5.29 15.70
C GLU A 19 11.35 -5.13 14.18
N ALA A 20 11.78 -6.14 13.42
CA ALA A 20 11.69 -6.15 11.97
C ALA A 20 10.22 -6.08 11.50
N LEU A 21 9.30 -6.82 12.12
CA LEU A 21 7.87 -6.72 11.82
C LEU A 21 7.32 -5.33 12.16
N ALA A 22 7.72 -4.73 13.29
CA ALA A 22 7.30 -3.38 13.66
C ALA A 22 7.76 -2.34 12.62
N ALA A 23 9.02 -2.42 12.19
CA ALA A 23 9.54 -1.56 11.11
C ALA A 23 8.77 -1.78 9.79
N LEU A 24 8.48 -3.04 9.45
CA LEU A 24 7.70 -3.37 8.25
C LEU A 24 6.29 -2.75 8.29
N ILE A 25 5.61 -2.80 9.44
CA ILE A 25 4.31 -2.17 9.65
C ILE A 25 4.39 -0.66 9.39
N ILE A 26 5.39 0.03 9.94
CA ILE A 26 5.58 1.48 9.74
C ILE A 26 5.74 1.77 8.25
N THR A 27 6.72 1.13 7.59
CA THR A 27 7.01 1.34 6.17
C THR A 27 5.78 1.12 5.31
N GLN A 28 5.11 -0.01 5.49
CA GLN A 28 3.94 -0.37 4.70
C GLN A 28 2.74 0.56 4.98
N THR A 29 2.53 0.98 6.23
CA THR A 29 1.47 1.94 6.57
C THR A 29 1.70 3.27 5.86
N ILE A 30 2.93 3.81 5.92
CA ILE A 30 3.30 5.06 5.25
C ILE A 30 3.11 4.93 3.74
N THR A 31 3.61 3.84 3.13
CA THR A 31 3.41 3.59 1.70
C THR A 31 1.94 3.62 1.32
N ARG A 32 1.08 2.93 2.08
CA ARG A 32 -0.37 2.94 1.83
C ARG A 32 -0.97 4.34 1.97
N LEU A 33 -0.60 5.09 3.00
CA LEU A 33 -1.12 6.45 3.20
C LEU A 33 -0.76 7.36 2.03
N CYS A 34 0.49 7.31 1.55
CA CYS A 34 0.91 8.05 0.36
C CYS A 34 0.19 7.57 -0.91
N GLU A 35 -0.05 6.26 -1.07
CA GLU A 35 -0.82 5.71 -2.20
C GLU A 35 -2.28 6.18 -2.21
N GLN A 36 -2.85 6.48 -1.03
CA GLN A 36 -4.23 6.89 -0.84
C GLN A 36 -4.39 8.42 -0.75
N GLU A 37 -3.32 9.19 -0.90
CA GLU A 37 -3.30 10.65 -0.68
C GLU A 37 -3.82 11.05 0.72
N LEU A 38 -3.49 10.21 1.72
CA LEU A 38 -3.85 10.39 3.14
C LEU A 38 -2.60 10.64 4.01
N ASP A 39 -1.49 11.07 3.43
CA ASP A 39 -0.19 11.26 4.07
C ASP A 39 -0.01 12.65 4.73
N CYS A 40 -1.09 13.24 5.23
CA CYS A 40 -0.99 14.42 6.09
C CYS A 40 -0.19 14.10 7.37
N ASP A 41 0.42 15.11 7.97
CA ASP A 41 1.38 14.96 9.09
C ASP A 41 0.81 14.11 10.25
N CYS A 42 -0.45 14.35 10.64
CA CYS A 42 -1.08 13.60 11.73
C CYS A 42 -1.21 12.09 11.42
N ASN A 43 -1.48 11.72 10.18
CA ASN A 43 -1.55 10.31 9.77
C ASN A 43 -0.16 9.68 9.71
N LEU A 44 0.86 10.43 9.27
CA LEU A 44 2.24 9.95 9.24
C LEU A 44 2.80 9.76 10.66
N ASP A 45 2.48 10.66 11.58
CA ASP A 45 2.88 10.56 12.98
C ASP A 45 2.22 9.37 13.68
N SER A 46 0.90 9.19 13.47
CA SER A 46 0.17 7.99 13.91
C SER A 46 0.79 6.71 13.33
N ALA A 47 1.18 6.71 12.05
CA ALA A 47 1.83 5.57 11.40
C ALA A 47 3.21 5.24 11.99
N ARG A 48 3.99 6.25 12.40
CA ARG A 48 5.32 6.10 13.02
C ARG A 48 5.25 5.70 14.49
N ASN A 49 4.14 5.98 15.17
CA ASN A 49 3.93 5.66 16.57
C ASN A 49 3.67 4.17 16.79
N VAL A 50 4.69 3.34 16.58
CA VAL A 50 4.64 1.89 16.83
C VAL A 50 5.47 1.54 18.06
N VAL A 51 4.85 0.87 19.03
CA VAL A 51 5.45 0.55 20.32
C VAL A 51 5.36 -0.96 20.58
N ILE A 52 6.50 -1.57 20.90
CA ILE A 52 6.58 -2.98 21.30
C ILE A 52 6.49 -3.05 22.83
N LYS A 53 5.51 -3.80 23.35
CA LYS A 53 5.30 -4.02 24.79
C LYS A 53 5.47 -5.50 25.11
N LYS A 54 6.57 -5.84 25.78
CA LYS A 54 6.82 -7.20 26.26
C LYS A 54 5.90 -7.52 27.43
N GLY A 55 5.09 -8.55 27.30
CA GLY A 55 4.24 -9.08 28.38
C GLY A 55 4.70 -10.46 28.83
N LYS A 56 4.07 -10.95 29.91
CA LYS A 56 4.38 -12.28 30.47
C LYS A 56 4.04 -13.42 29.50
N LYS A 57 2.91 -13.29 28.79
CA LYS A 57 2.40 -14.34 27.89
C LYS A 57 2.56 -14.00 26.41
N TYR A 58 2.48 -12.72 26.08
CA TYR A 58 2.50 -12.22 24.71
C TYR A 58 3.36 -10.97 24.63
N THR A 59 4.04 -10.79 23.51
CA THR A 59 4.59 -9.48 23.13
C THR A 59 3.55 -8.77 22.27
N LYS A 60 3.23 -7.53 22.62
CA LYS A 60 2.22 -6.73 21.94
C LYS A 60 2.91 -5.70 21.04
N ILE A 61 2.41 -5.53 19.82
CA ILE A 61 2.75 -4.41 18.95
C ILE A 61 1.55 -3.47 18.94
N ASP A 62 1.75 -2.27 19.46
CA ASP A 62 0.77 -1.19 19.44
C ASP A 62 1.08 -0.24 18.28
N GLN A 63 0.06 0.28 17.61
CA GLN A 63 0.14 1.36 16.64
C GLN A 63 -0.80 2.48 17.10
N ASP A 64 -0.25 3.67 17.29
CA ASP A 64 -0.94 4.86 17.80
C ASP A 64 -1.67 4.62 19.13
N GLY A 65 -0.97 4.00 20.08
CA GLY A 65 -1.52 3.64 21.39
C GLY A 65 -2.53 2.48 21.38
N SER A 66 -3.01 2.07 20.20
CA SER A 66 -3.96 0.97 20.04
C SER A 66 -3.24 -0.35 19.79
N GLY A 67 -3.77 -1.44 20.37
CA GLY A 67 -3.20 -2.76 20.14
C GLY A 67 -3.44 -3.25 18.72
N LYS A 68 -2.36 -3.54 17.98
CA LYS A 68 -2.44 -4.07 16.61
C LYS A 68 -2.28 -5.59 16.59
N PHE A 69 -1.17 -6.10 17.13
CA PHE A 69 -0.85 -7.54 17.13
C PHE A 69 -0.38 -8.05 18.49
N MET A 70 -0.61 -9.34 18.73
CA MET A 70 -0.03 -10.10 19.84
C MET A 70 0.75 -11.29 19.28
N ILE A 71 1.96 -11.45 19.78
CA ILE A 71 2.91 -12.48 19.35
C ILE A 71 3.14 -13.41 20.52
N THR A 72 2.91 -14.71 20.30
CA THR A 72 3.14 -15.74 21.31
C THR A 72 4.63 -15.95 21.57
N GLU A 73 4.93 -16.83 22.52
CA GLU A 73 6.31 -17.26 22.76
C GLU A 73 6.87 -18.03 21.56
N ASP A 74 6.04 -18.87 20.94
CA ASP A 74 6.37 -19.66 19.74
C ASP A 74 6.47 -18.83 18.44
N GLY A 75 6.26 -17.52 18.52
CA GLY A 75 6.34 -16.60 17.37
C GLY A 75 5.06 -16.48 16.55
N GLU A 76 3.95 -17.11 16.96
CA GLU A 76 2.67 -17.02 16.26
C GLU A 76 2.06 -15.62 16.39
N ILE A 77 1.61 -15.05 15.28
CA ILE A 77 1.08 -13.69 15.19
C ILE A 77 -0.45 -13.73 15.17
N PHE A 78 -1.07 -13.03 16.12
CA PHE A 78 -2.52 -12.89 16.21
C PHE A 78 -2.95 -11.43 16.23
N GLY A 79 -4.14 -11.17 15.69
CA GLY A 79 -4.87 -9.95 15.97
C GLY A 79 -5.34 -9.88 17.42
N ILE A 80 -5.69 -8.69 17.88
CA ILE A 80 -6.15 -8.46 19.26
C ILE A 80 -7.68 -8.39 19.29
N LYS A 81 -8.29 -9.17 20.18
CA LYS A 81 -9.69 -8.99 20.59
C LYS A 81 -9.71 -7.95 21.70
N GLY A 82 -10.80 -7.18 21.80
CA GLY A 82 -11.04 -6.28 22.92
C GLY A 82 -10.63 -6.90 24.27
N TYR A 83 -10.16 -6.06 25.19
CA TYR A 83 -9.62 -6.45 26.51
C TYR A 83 -8.26 -7.18 26.48
N GLY A 84 -7.46 -7.00 25.43
CA GLY A 84 -6.06 -7.48 25.41
C GLY A 84 -5.93 -9.00 25.36
N LYS A 85 -6.83 -9.68 24.64
CA LYS A 85 -6.74 -11.13 24.40
C LYS A 85 -6.43 -11.39 22.92
N ILE A 86 -5.76 -12.50 22.62
CA ILE A 86 -5.57 -12.94 21.23
C ILE A 86 -6.93 -13.24 20.58
N HIS A 87 -7.08 -12.84 19.33
CA HIS A 87 -8.22 -13.21 18.50
C HIS A 87 -7.86 -14.42 17.66
N LYS A 88 -8.23 -15.63 18.11
CA LYS A 88 -7.84 -16.89 17.46
C LYS A 88 -8.29 -17.01 15.99
N GLY A 89 -9.39 -16.36 15.60
CA GLY A 89 -9.82 -16.29 14.20
C GLY A 89 -9.04 -15.30 13.32
N HIS A 90 -8.15 -14.51 13.92
CA HIS A 90 -7.28 -13.56 13.23
C HIS A 90 -5.81 -14.00 13.43
N HIS A 91 -5.49 -15.17 12.88
CA HIS A 91 -4.14 -15.73 12.88
C HIS A 91 -3.46 -15.37 11.57
N TYR A 92 -2.23 -14.86 11.64
CA TYR A 92 -1.51 -14.29 10.50
C TYR A 92 -0.15 -14.98 10.25
N GLY A 93 0.03 -16.20 10.74
CA GLY A 93 1.27 -16.97 10.58
C GLY A 93 2.29 -16.73 11.70
N ASN A 94 3.57 -16.91 11.38
CA ASN A 94 4.68 -16.91 12.34
C ASN A 94 5.66 -15.77 12.06
N ILE A 95 6.29 -15.23 13.09
CA ILE A 95 7.25 -14.13 13.00
C ILE A 95 8.50 -14.45 12.16
N THR A 96 8.79 -15.73 11.93
CA THR A 96 9.85 -16.18 11.03
C THR A 96 9.53 -15.99 9.54
N ASP A 97 8.24 -15.86 9.18
CA ASP A 97 7.80 -15.58 7.82
C ASP A 97 6.66 -14.56 7.81
N THR A 98 7.03 -13.31 7.51
CA THR A 98 6.09 -12.19 7.41
C THR A 98 5.76 -11.83 5.96
N SER A 99 6.27 -12.58 4.98
CA SER A 99 6.20 -12.22 3.55
C SER A 99 4.80 -12.43 2.95
N GLY A 100 3.99 -13.31 3.52
CA GLY A 100 2.66 -13.66 3.01
C GLY A 100 1.59 -12.55 3.15
N TYR A 101 1.89 -11.49 3.90
CA TYR A 101 0.95 -10.43 4.22
C TYR A 101 1.49 -9.03 3.95
N PHE A 102 0.58 -8.14 3.60
CA PHE A 102 0.73 -6.71 3.74
C PHE A 102 0.17 -6.26 5.10
N TRP A 103 1.04 -5.76 5.97
CA TRP A 103 0.81 -5.43 7.37
C TRP A 103 0.43 -3.96 7.62
N GLY A 104 0.56 -3.10 6.60
CA GLY A 104 0.28 -1.66 6.71
C GLY A 104 -1.21 -1.28 6.77
N ASP A 105 -2.11 -2.24 6.53
CA ASP A 105 -3.55 -2.07 6.66
C ASP A 105 -4.03 -2.19 8.11
N TYR A 106 -5.29 -1.82 8.37
CA TYR A 106 -5.91 -2.04 9.67
C TYR A 106 -5.94 -3.54 10.04
N ARG A 107 -6.22 -4.39 9.05
CA ARG A 107 -6.05 -5.84 9.12
C ARG A 107 -5.06 -6.29 8.03
N PRO A 108 -4.08 -7.15 8.34
CA PRO A 108 -3.20 -7.71 7.34
C PRO A 108 -3.98 -8.30 6.17
N GLN A 109 -3.60 -7.91 4.96
CA GLN A 109 -4.15 -8.47 3.73
C GLN A 109 -3.14 -9.45 3.15
N THR A 110 -3.58 -10.61 2.68
CA THR A 110 -2.67 -11.49 1.92
C THR A 110 -2.19 -10.75 0.68
N VAL A 111 -0.91 -10.90 0.32
CA VAL A 111 -0.31 -10.12 -0.78
C VAL A 111 -1.09 -10.32 -2.10
N GLY A 112 -1.53 -11.55 -2.39
CA GLY A 112 -2.36 -11.83 -3.57
C GLY A 112 -3.74 -11.14 -3.55
N HIS A 113 -4.33 -10.90 -2.37
CA HIS A 113 -5.57 -10.15 -2.26
C HIS A 113 -5.36 -8.65 -2.53
N ARG A 114 -4.27 -8.07 -2.00
CA ARG A 114 -3.95 -6.65 -2.21
C ARG A 114 -3.61 -6.33 -3.66
N GLU A 115 -2.93 -7.22 -4.38
CA GLU A 115 -2.70 -7.07 -5.82
C GLU A 115 -4.00 -7.12 -6.62
N GLY A 116 -4.93 -8.02 -6.26
CA GLY A 116 -6.27 -8.07 -6.85
C GLY A 116 -7.06 -6.76 -6.64
N VAL A 117 -6.98 -6.18 -5.44
CA VAL A 117 -7.59 -4.88 -5.12
C VAL A 117 -6.91 -3.75 -5.89
N LYS A 118 -5.57 -3.72 -5.97
CA LYS A 118 -4.84 -2.74 -6.78
C LYS A 118 -5.16 -2.85 -8.26
N LYS A 119 -5.40 -4.06 -8.80
CA LYS A 119 -5.84 -4.25 -10.19
C LYS A 119 -7.26 -3.72 -10.41
N ALA A 120 -8.19 -4.00 -9.50
CA ALA A 120 -9.54 -3.45 -9.54
C ALA A 120 -9.58 -1.92 -9.37
N HIS A 121 -8.66 -1.36 -8.59
CA HIS A 121 -8.46 0.09 -8.47
C HIS A 121 -7.69 0.69 -9.64
N ALA A 122 -6.73 -0.01 -10.25
CA ALA A 122 -6.01 0.44 -11.45
C ALA A 122 -6.90 0.46 -12.69
N ASP A 123 -7.93 -0.38 -12.72
CA ASP A 123 -9.00 -0.29 -13.72
C ASP A 123 -9.89 0.96 -13.52
N TYR A 124 -9.76 1.67 -12.38
CA TYR A 124 -10.55 2.87 -12.07
C TYR A 124 -9.79 4.14 -11.67
N VAL A 125 -8.50 4.09 -11.32
CA VAL A 125 -7.76 5.25 -10.82
C VAL A 125 -6.28 5.12 -11.18
N VAL A 126 -5.87 5.85 -12.20
CA VAL A 126 -4.51 6.38 -12.27
C VAL A 126 -4.63 7.83 -11.87
N ASN A 127 -4.11 8.21 -10.70
CA ASN A 127 -3.67 9.58 -10.55
C ASN A 127 -2.65 9.76 -9.42
N LYS A 128 -1.53 10.39 -9.77
CA LYS A 128 -0.89 11.40 -8.95
C LYS A 128 -1.13 12.73 -9.68
N GLY A 129 -2.05 13.53 -9.17
CA GLY A 129 -2.06 14.98 -9.36
C GLY A 129 -2.73 15.62 -10.59
N ALA A 130 -3.26 14.91 -11.59
CA ALA A 130 -3.97 15.58 -12.69
C ALA A 130 -4.91 14.66 -13.49
N ILE A 131 -6.21 14.96 -13.45
CA ILE A 131 -7.23 14.63 -14.48
C ILE A 131 -7.55 13.14 -14.65
N THR A 132 -8.82 12.78 -14.49
CA THR A 132 -9.31 11.44 -14.78
C THR A 132 -9.58 11.26 -16.28
N MET A 133 -8.80 10.42 -16.95
CA MET A 133 -9.12 9.83 -18.25
C MET A 133 -9.27 8.32 -18.09
N LYS A 134 -10.24 7.70 -18.78
CA LYS A 134 -10.36 6.25 -18.76
C LYS A 134 -9.17 5.64 -19.50
N ARG A 135 -8.74 4.45 -19.06
CA ARG A 135 -7.62 3.71 -19.67
C ARG A 135 -7.78 3.55 -21.19
N ASP A 136 -9.00 3.33 -21.65
CA ASP A 136 -9.33 3.19 -23.07
C ASP A 136 -9.11 4.50 -23.85
N ASP A 137 -9.34 5.66 -23.22
CA ASP A 137 -9.12 6.97 -23.83
C ASP A 137 -7.62 7.26 -23.99
N ILE A 138 -6.79 6.75 -23.09
CA ILE A 138 -5.32 6.87 -23.17
C ILE A 138 -4.80 6.06 -24.36
N PHE A 139 -5.26 4.81 -24.52
CA PHE A 139 -4.87 3.98 -25.66
C PHE A 139 -5.35 4.56 -26.99
N PHE A 140 -6.55 5.14 -27.03
CA PHE A 140 -7.03 5.86 -28.22
C PHE A 140 -6.12 7.03 -28.60
N VAL A 141 -5.68 7.84 -27.62
CA VAL A 141 -4.76 8.96 -27.88
C VAL A 141 -3.40 8.47 -28.37
N ILE A 142 -2.87 7.41 -27.78
CA ILE A 142 -1.60 6.81 -28.19
C ILE A 142 -1.68 6.23 -29.61
N ASP A 143 -2.75 5.50 -29.93
CA ASP A 143 -2.97 4.93 -31.26
C ASP A 143 -3.14 6.02 -32.32
N TRP A 144 -3.90 7.08 -32.01
CA TRP A 144 -4.06 8.24 -32.89
C TRP A 144 -2.73 8.93 -33.18
N ILE A 145 -1.88 9.13 -32.16
CA ILE A 145 -0.54 9.71 -32.32
C ILE A 145 0.34 8.82 -33.18
N ASN A 146 0.37 7.51 -32.92
CA ASN A 146 1.18 6.58 -33.70
C ASN A 146 0.73 6.52 -35.16
N LYS A 147 -0.58 6.60 -35.41
CA LYS A 147 -1.15 6.62 -36.76
C LYS A 147 -0.89 7.93 -37.50
N LYS A 148 -0.83 9.08 -36.81
CA LYS A 148 -0.58 10.40 -37.41
C LYS A 148 0.90 10.77 -37.51
N CYS A 149 1.74 10.27 -36.61
CA CYS A 149 3.19 10.53 -36.58
C CYS A 149 4.03 9.41 -37.23
N SER A 150 3.40 8.53 -38.01
CA SER A 150 4.04 7.36 -38.64
C SER A 150 5.12 7.71 -39.67
N SER A 151 5.24 8.96 -40.14
CA SER A 151 6.14 9.32 -41.25
C SER A 151 7.38 10.13 -40.88
N GLU A 152 7.55 10.55 -39.62
CA GLU A 152 8.73 11.34 -39.22
C GLU A 152 9.35 10.82 -37.92
N LYS A 153 10.69 10.71 -37.91
CA LYS A 153 11.53 10.38 -36.74
C LYS A 153 11.47 11.53 -35.73
N ILE A 154 10.31 11.73 -35.11
CA ILE A 154 10.13 12.72 -34.06
C ILE A 154 10.70 12.16 -32.76
N ASN A 155 11.64 12.91 -32.15
CA ASN A 155 12.25 12.61 -30.87
C ASN A 155 11.18 12.35 -29.79
N LEU A 156 11.39 11.33 -28.96
CA LEU A 156 10.49 10.90 -27.88
C LEU A 156 10.08 12.06 -26.96
N ASP A 157 10.99 12.99 -26.70
CA ASP A 157 10.73 14.16 -25.86
C ASP A 157 9.72 15.13 -26.50
N LEU A 158 9.77 15.30 -27.83
CA LEU A 158 8.81 16.12 -28.55
C LEU A 158 7.43 15.46 -28.60
N ARG A 159 7.38 14.12 -28.66
CA ARG A 159 6.13 13.35 -28.58
C ARG A 159 5.45 13.54 -27.22
N ILE A 160 6.23 13.45 -26.14
CA ILE A 160 5.74 13.67 -24.77
C ILE A 160 5.23 15.11 -24.61
N TRP A 161 5.94 16.09 -25.18
CA TRP A 161 5.53 17.50 -25.12
C TRP A 161 4.26 17.80 -25.92
N ILE A 162 4.09 17.19 -27.11
CA ILE A 162 2.85 17.29 -27.92
C ILE A 162 1.67 16.67 -27.18
N ILE A 163 1.87 15.51 -26.54
CA ILE A 163 0.84 14.86 -25.72
C ILE A 163 0.39 15.80 -24.59
N TYR A 164 1.35 16.35 -23.84
CA TYR A 164 1.06 17.26 -22.73
C TYR A 164 0.32 18.52 -23.19
N THR A 165 0.75 19.13 -24.29
CA THR A 165 0.11 20.35 -24.82
C THR A 165 -1.30 20.09 -25.37
N MET A 166 -1.54 18.94 -26.01
CA MET A 166 -2.89 18.58 -26.48
C MET A 166 -3.85 18.26 -25.34
N ILE A 167 -3.37 17.61 -24.27
CA ILE A 167 -4.15 17.38 -23.04
C ILE A 167 -4.55 18.72 -22.43
N ILE A 168 -3.61 19.64 -22.25
CA ILE A 168 -3.86 20.97 -21.70
C ILE A 168 -4.84 21.77 -22.60
N ALA A 169 -4.67 21.75 -23.92
CA ALA A 169 -5.54 22.48 -24.85
C ALA A 169 -6.99 21.96 -24.88
N ARG A 170 -7.19 20.64 -24.79
CA ARG A 170 -8.53 20.03 -24.72
C ARG A 170 -9.22 20.36 -23.40
N MET A 171 -8.47 20.43 -22.30
CA MET A 171 -9.00 20.86 -21.01
C MET A 171 -9.39 22.34 -20.97
N LEU A 172 -8.62 23.22 -21.60
CA LEU A 172 -8.97 24.64 -21.72
C LEU A 172 -10.27 24.84 -22.51
N ARG A 173 -10.51 24.04 -23.56
CA ARG A 173 -11.81 24.05 -24.27
C ARG A 173 -12.99 23.59 -23.42
N ILE A 174 -12.80 22.58 -22.57
CA ILE A 174 -13.86 22.08 -21.67
C ILE A 174 -14.22 23.14 -20.62
N LYS A 175 -13.22 23.84 -20.05
CA LYS A 175 -13.46 24.95 -19.11
C LYS A 175 -14.18 26.14 -19.75
N ILE A 176 -13.81 26.51 -20.98
CA ILE A 176 -14.48 27.61 -21.71
C ILE A 176 -15.92 27.24 -22.10
N GLY A 177 -16.20 25.96 -22.37
CA GLY A 177 -17.56 25.47 -22.63
C GLY A 177 -18.45 25.47 -21.38
N ALA A 178 -17.89 25.20 -20.20
CA ALA A 178 -18.62 25.22 -18.94
C ALA A 178 -18.98 26.64 -18.46
N CYS A 179 -18.08 27.63 -18.66
CA CYS A 179 -18.35 29.04 -18.32
C CYS A 179 -19.30 29.77 -19.27
N ARG A 180 -19.79 29.14 -20.34
CA ARG A 180 -20.76 29.76 -21.27
C ARG A 180 -22.22 29.39 -21.00
N ASN A 181 -22.47 28.52 -20.02
CA ASN A 181 -23.82 28.06 -19.64
C ASN A 181 -24.24 28.51 -18.23
N GLU A 182 -23.63 29.58 -17.71
CA GLU A 182 -24.09 30.32 -16.52
C GLU A 182 -24.53 31.74 -16.92
#